data_AF-W9GCM5-F1
#
_entry.id   AF-W9GCM5-F1
#
_cell.length_a   1.000
_cell.length_b   1.000
_cell.length_c   1.000
_cell.angle_alpha   90.00
_cell.angle_beta   90.00
_cell.angle_gamma   90.00
#
_symmetry.space_group_name_H-M   'P 1'
#
loop_
_entity.id
_entity.type
_entity.pdbx_description
1 polymer ?
#
loop_
_entity_poly.entity_id
_entity_poly.type
_entity_poly.pdbx_seq_one_letter_code
_entity_poly.pdbx_strand_id
1 'polypeptide(L)'
;TPAPSGAAGAGTTATPAKPVDQSTPDAVMTGWLTALLNGDSSTVCGLMAANGTAIEDLPNAKEQCAQAVTPMLEQLQSAKDMFKGLKVEGATVQGDTATFASARTTPELAASIIKNLKAVKLKGKWYVTQG
;
A
#
# COMPACT_ATOMS: atom_id res chain seq x y z
N THR A 1 -8.85 -15.70 -51.36
CA THR A 1 -9.55 -14.52 -50.80
C THR A 1 -10.95 -14.93 -50.37
N PRO A 2 -11.47 -14.58 -49.18
CA PRO A 2 -10.89 -14.65 -47.84
C PRO A 2 -11.72 -15.58 -46.89
N ALA A 3 -11.10 -16.07 -45.81
CA ALA A 3 -11.81 -16.54 -44.61
C ALA A 3 -11.75 -15.39 -43.58
N PRO A 4 -12.86 -14.96 -42.95
CA PRO A 4 -12.79 -13.97 -41.91
C PRO A 4 -12.74 -14.58 -40.51
N SER A 5 -12.04 -13.85 -39.65
CA SER A 5 -12.27 -13.74 -38.20
C SER A 5 -11.60 -14.78 -37.31
N GLY A 6 -10.36 -14.45 -36.95
CA GLY A 6 -9.76 -14.91 -35.71
C GLY A 6 -10.55 -14.41 -34.50
N ALA A 7 -10.81 -15.31 -33.57
CA ALA A 7 -11.20 -14.97 -32.21
C ALA A 7 -9.92 -14.76 -31.41
N ALA A 8 -9.47 -13.51 -31.33
CA ALA A 8 -8.45 -13.10 -30.38
C ALA A 8 -8.96 -13.34 -28.96
N GLY A 9 -8.13 -13.96 -28.13
CA GLY A 9 -8.48 -14.36 -26.77
C GLY A 9 -8.95 -13.19 -25.93
N ALA A 10 -10.09 -13.38 -25.26
CA ALA A 10 -10.48 -12.59 -24.11
C ALA A 10 -9.62 -13.02 -22.90
N GLY A 11 -8.32 -12.74 -22.98
CA GLY A 11 -7.51 -12.61 -21.79
C GLY A 11 -7.92 -11.30 -21.15
N THR A 12 -8.74 -11.36 -20.10
CA THR A 12 -8.91 -10.24 -19.16
C THR A 12 -7.51 -9.84 -18.71
N THR A 13 -6.92 -8.86 -19.37
CA THR A 13 -5.66 -8.27 -18.98
C THR A 13 -5.99 -7.51 -17.72
N ALA A 14 -5.82 -8.18 -16.57
CA ALA A 14 -5.72 -7.50 -15.29
C ALA A 14 -4.71 -6.38 -15.51
N THR A 15 -5.21 -5.14 -15.55
CA THR A 15 -4.34 -3.98 -15.66
C THR A 15 -3.37 -4.11 -14.49
N PRO A 16 -2.05 -4.21 -14.73
CA PRO A 16 -1.11 -4.28 -13.63
C PRO A 16 -1.37 -3.06 -12.76
N ALA A 17 -1.65 -3.29 -11.48
CA ALA A 17 -1.83 -2.21 -10.52
C ALA A 17 -0.64 -1.26 -10.69
N LYS A 18 -0.93 0.03 -10.92
CA LYS A 18 0.11 1.03 -11.14
C LYS A 18 1.13 0.89 -10.01
N PRO A 19 2.45 0.80 -10.32
CA PRO A 19 3.46 0.71 -9.29
C PRO A 19 3.28 1.88 -8.32
N VAL A 20 3.17 1.55 -7.03
CA VAL A 20 3.07 2.57 -5.99
C VAL A 20 4.39 3.34 -5.95
N ASP A 21 4.30 4.66 -5.88
CA ASP A 21 5.47 5.50 -5.74
C ASP A 21 6.06 5.32 -4.33
N GLN A 22 7.27 4.77 -4.27
CA GLN A 22 8.04 4.52 -3.04
C GLN A 22 9.21 5.51 -2.88
N SER A 23 9.17 6.66 -3.57
CA SER A 23 10.23 7.67 -3.56
C SER A 23 10.18 8.55 -2.31
N THR A 24 9.00 8.72 -1.73
CA THR A 24 8.76 9.50 -0.51
C THR A 24 7.93 8.71 0.52
N PRO A 25 8.08 8.99 1.83
CA PRO A 25 7.26 8.37 2.87
C PRO A 25 5.77 8.67 2.70
N ASP A 26 5.41 9.88 2.27
CA ASP A 26 4.03 10.29 2.03
C ASP A 26 3.39 9.49 0.88
N ALA A 27 4.14 9.28 -0.21
CA ALA A 27 3.67 8.54 -1.37
C ALA A 27 3.47 7.06 -1.06
N VAL A 28 4.42 6.42 -0.37
CA VAL A 28 4.28 5.01 0.02
C VAL A 28 3.11 4.82 0.99
N MET A 29 2.93 5.74 1.95
CA MET A 29 1.84 5.63 2.92
C MET A 29 0.48 5.83 2.25
N THR A 30 0.37 6.80 1.35
CA THR A 30 -0.85 7.01 0.55
C THR A 30 -1.16 5.78 -0.30
N GLY A 31 -0.14 5.19 -0.94
CA GLY A 31 -0.31 3.96 -1.73
C GLY A 31 -0.69 2.74 -0.89
N TRP A 32 -0.08 2.58 0.28
CA TRP A 32 -0.37 1.49 1.22
C TRP A 32 -1.81 1.55 1.73
N LEU A 33 -2.26 2.73 2.18
CA LEU A 33 -3.65 2.94 2.58
C LEU A 33 -4.62 2.77 1.40
N THR A 34 -4.25 3.22 0.19
CA THR A 34 -5.09 3.03 -1.01
C THR A 34 -5.26 1.54 -1.34
N ALA A 35 -4.17 0.76 -1.26
CA ALA A 35 -4.22 -0.68 -1.43
C ALA A 35 -5.09 -1.34 -0.36
N LEU A 36 -4.98 -0.88 0.89
CA LEU A 36 -5.80 -1.33 2.01
C LEU A 36 -7.30 -1.12 1.74
N LEU A 37 -7.67 0.08 1.30
CA LEU A 37 -9.07 0.42 0.98
C LEU A 37 -9.60 -0.35 -0.24
N ASN A 38 -8.71 -0.78 -1.14
CA ASN A 38 -9.07 -1.58 -2.32
C ASN A 38 -9.12 -3.09 -2.03
N GLY A 39 -8.77 -3.55 -0.83
CA GLY A 39 -8.69 -4.98 -0.54
C GLY A 39 -7.44 -5.66 -1.12
N ASP A 40 -6.44 -4.91 -1.56
CA ASP A 40 -5.24 -5.43 -2.20
C ASP A 40 -4.18 -5.81 -1.16
N SER A 41 -4.38 -6.95 -0.51
CA SER A 41 -3.45 -7.51 0.49
C SER A 41 -2.04 -7.71 -0.08
N SER A 42 -1.92 -8.06 -1.37
CA SER A 42 -0.62 -8.28 -2.02
C SER A 42 0.20 -6.99 -2.07
N THR A 43 -0.41 -5.89 -2.50
CA THR A 43 0.24 -4.57 -2.52
C THR A 43 0.49 -4.05 -1.12
N VAL A 44 -0.47 -4.18 -0.19
CA VAL A 44 -0.30 -3.80 1.23
C VAL A 44 0.93 -4.47 1.82
N CYS A 45 1.06 -5.78 1.64
CA CYS A 45 2.19 -6.55 2.16
C CYS A 45 3.48 -6.29 1.39
N GLY A 46 3.43 -6.04 0.07
CA GLY A 46 4.59 -5.65 -0.71
C GLY A 46 5.19 -4.29 -0.31
N LEU A 47 4.36 -3.39 0.20
CA LEU A 47 4.78 -2.07 0.68
C LEU A 47 5.19 -2.06 2.16
N MET A 48 5.10 -3.20 2.84
CA MET A 48 5.48 -3.31 4.24
C MET A 48 6.93 -3.78 4.43
N ALA A 49 7.53 -3.34 5.52
CA ALA A 49 8.78 -3.84 6.04
C ALA A 49 8.63 -4.29 7.49
N ALA A 50 9.29 -5.40 7.82
CA ALA A 50 9.38 -5.96 9.16
C ALA A 50 10.85 -6.22 9.49
N ASN A 51 11.28 -5.88 10.72
CA ASN A 51 12.65 -6.09 11.19
C ASN A 51 13.72 -5.53 10.21
N GLY A 52 13.48 -4.35 9.63
CA GLY A 52 14.41 -3.72 8.67
C GLY A 52 14.53 -4.43 7.33
N THR A 53 13.64 -5.37 7.01
CA THR A 53 13.59 -6.09 5.73
C THR A 53 12.22 -5.92 5.09
N ALA A 54 12.16 -5.74 3.78
CA ALA A 54 10.88 -5.69 3.07
C ALA A 54 10.18 -7.04 3.17
N ILE A 55 8.86 -7.06 3.39
CA ILE A 55 8.10 -8.31 3.50
C ILE A 55 8.17 -9.13 2.20
N GLU A 56 8.32 -8.46 1.05
CA GLU A 56 8.56 -9.11 -0.24
C GLU A 56 9.87 -9.92 -0.31
N ASP A 57 10.89 -9.55 0.46
CA ASP A 57 12.19 -10.23 0.53
C ASP A 57 12.18 -11.38 1.56
N LEU A 58 11.15 -11.49 2.41
CA LEU A 58 11.06 -12.48 3.49
C LEU A 58 10.26 -13.73 3.06
N PRO A 59 10.79 -14.96 3.28
CA PRO A 59 10.06 -16.18 2.97
C PRO A 59 8.82 -16.31 3.86
N ASN A 60 7.69 -16.69 3.27
CA ASN A 60 6.39 -16.87 3.92
C ASN A 60 5.78 -15.62 4.59
N ALA A 61 6.46 -14.47 4.57
CA ALA A 61 5.97 -13.26 5.24
C ALA A 61 4.82 -12.59 4.49
N LYS A 62 4.78 -12.70 3.15
CA LYS A 62 3.65 -12.21 2.34
C LYS A 62 2.33 -12.88 2.70
N GLU A 63 2.32 -14.20 2.85
CA GLU A 63 1.12 -14.95 3.25
C GLU A 63 0.68 -14.63 4.67
N GLN A 64 1.61 -14.58 5.62
CA GLN A 64 1.31 -14.20 7.00
C GLN A 64 0.79 -12.76 7.10
N CYS A 65 1.41 -11.85 6.37
CA CYS A 65 0.94 -10.47 6.29
C CYS A 65 -0.46 -10.41 5.69
N ALA A 66 -0.70 -11.11 4.56
CA ALA A 66 -2.01 -11.12 3.92
C ALA A 66 -3.10 -11.61 4.89
N GLN A 67 -2.83 -12.70 5.62
CA GLN A 67 -3.74 -13.21 6.65
C GLN A 67 -3.97 -12.21 7.80
N ALA A 68 -2.92 -11.51 8.23
CA ALA A 68 -3.02 -10.51 9.30
C ALA A 68 -3.80 -9.25 8.86
N VAL A 69 -3.69 -8.86 7.59
CA VAL A 69 -4.38 -7.67 7.07
C VAL A 69 -5.80 -7.97 6.57
N THR A 70 -6.17 -9.21 6.27
CA THR A 70 -7.54 -9.61 5.85
C THR A 70 -8.65 -8.98 6.70
N PRO A 71 -8.69 -9.15 8.04
CA PRO A 71 -9.77 -8.57 8.84
C PRO A 71 -9.79 -7.04 8.76
N MET A 72 -8.61 -6.41 8.68
CA MET A 72 -8.49 -4.96 8.53
C MET A 72 -9.01 -4.50 7.16
N LEU A 73 -8.70 -5.23 6.08
CA LEU A 73 -9.17 -4.97 4.72
C LEU A 73 -10.70 -5.02 4.63
N GLU A 74 -11.32 -6.05 5.23
CA GLU A 74 -12.79 -6.20 5.24
C GLU A 74 -13.47 -5.04 5.98
N GLN A 75 -12.92 -4.62 7.12
CA GLN A 75 -13.44 -3.46 7.86
C GLN A 75 -13.30 -2.16 7.05
N LEU A 76 -12.17 -1.94 6.38
CA LEU A 76 -11.89 -0.72 5.63
C LEU A 76 -12.62 -0.65 4.30
N GLN A 77 -12.88 -1.77 3.64
CA GLN A 77 -13.72 -1.81 2.44
C GLN A 77 -15.12 -1.27 2.71
N SER A 78 -15.69 -1.60 3.88
CA SER A 78 -17.00 -1.08 4.31
C SER A 78 -16.98 0.44 4.55
N ALA A 79 -15.80 1.02 4.80
CA ALA A 79 -15.61 2.45 5.02
C ALA A 79 -14.93 3.17 3.84
N LYS A 80 -14.71 2.50 2.70
CA LYS A 80 -13.91 3.03 1.57
C LYS A 80 -14.36 4.41 1.10
N ASP A 81 -15.67 4.64 1.02
CA ASP A 81 -16.23 5.93 0.61
C ASP A 81 -15.85 7.07 1.56
N MET A 82 -15.68 6.78 2.85
CA MET A 82 -15.22 7.76 3.84
C MET A 82 -13.77 8.18 3.57
N PHE A 83 -12.97 7.35 2.91
CA PHE A 83 -11.57 7.62 2.55
C PHE A 83 -11.38 8.12 1.12
N LYS A 84 -12.46 8.53 0.45
CA LYS A 84 -12.38 9.08 -0.90
C LYS A 84 -11.53 10.36 -0.91
N GLY A 85 -10.59 10.44 -1.87
CA GLY A 85 -9.63 11.54 -1.92
C GLY A 85 -8.47 11.37 -0.94
N LEU A 86 -8.16 10.13 -0.56
CA LEU A 86 -7.09 9.82 0.37
C LEU A 86 -5.77 10.51 -0.04
N LYS A 87 -5.19 11.26 0.89
CA LYS A 87 -3.88 11.90 0.74
C LYS A 87 -3.17 11.99 2.08
N VAL A 88 -1.88 11.69 2.10
CA VAL A 88 -1.00 11.87 3.26
C VAL A 88 0.09 12.87 2.89
N GLU A 89 0.31 13.87 3.74
CA GLU A 89 1.32 14.91 3.52
C GLU A 89 1.97 15.33 4.84
N GLY A 90 3.28 15.57 4.83
CA GLY A 90 3.99 16.13 5.98
C GLY A 90 4.59 15.08 6.91
N ALA A 91 4.96 13.91 6.38
CA ALA A 91 5.78 12.97 7.13
C ALA A 91 7.14 13.60 7.52
N THR A 92 7.54 13.39 8.78
CA THR A 92 8.82 13.87 9.30
C THR A 92 9.90 12.84 9.01
N VAL A 93 10.80 13.13 8.06
CA VAL A 93 11.93 12.27 7.70
C VAL A 93 13.13 12.52 8.61
N GLN A 94 13.68 11.45 9.17
CA GLN A 94 14.92 11.41 9.96
C GLN A 94 15.82 10.30 9.41
N GLY A 95 16.76 10.67 8.53
CA GLY A 95 17.65 9.72 7.85
C GLY A 95 16.86 8.73 7.00
N ASP A 96 17.02 7.44 7.30
CA ASP A 96 16.30 6.34 6.63
C ASP A 96 14.97 5.97 7.32
N THR A 97 14.47 6.79 8.23
CA THR A 97 13.17 6.59 8.89
C THR A 97 12.29 7.81 8.70
N ALA A 98 10.97 7.62 8.70
CA ALA A 98 10.00 8.69 8.68
C ALA A 98 8.85 8.38 9.64
N THR A 99 8.34 9.43 10.28
CA THR A 99 7.21 9.34 11.21
C THR A 99 6.05 10.17 10.69
N PHE A 100 4.83 9.73 10.97
CA PHE A 100 3.60 10.40 10.52
C PHE A 100 2.90 11.17 11.64
N ALA A 101 3.57 11.38 12.78
CA ALA A 101 3.00 12.06 13.94
C ALA A 101 2.51 13.50 13.64
N SER A 102 3.14 14.15 12.65
CA SER A 102 2.79 15.50 12.18
C SER A 102 2.14 15.49 10.80
N ALA A 103 1.92 14.32 10.21
CA ALA A 103 1.36 14.20 8.88
C ALA A 103 -0.13 14.56 8.89
N ARG A 104 -0.54 15.33 7.89
CA ARG A 104 -1.94 15.60 7.59
C ARG A 104 -2.47 14.49 6.70
N THR A 105 -3.66 14.00 7.04
CA THR A 105 -4.40 13.10 6.16
C THR A 105 -5.69 13.72 5.72
N THR A 106 -6.03 13.53 4.45
CA THR A 106 -7.38 13.77 3.95
C THR A 106 -7.94 12.40 3.59
N PRO A 107 -9.03 11.93 4.17
CA PRO A 107 -9.75 12.50 5.32
C PRO A 107 -8.96 12.34 6.62
N GLU A 108 -9.29 13.13 7.65
CA GLU A 108 -8.60 13.09 8.95
C GLU A 108 -8.71 11.73 9.66
N LEU A 109 -9.73 10.93 9.34
CA LEU A 109 -9.88 9.57 9.89
C LEU A 109 -8.65 8.68 9.60
N ALA A 110 -7.97 8.90 8.47
CA ALA A 110 -6.74 8.16 8.13
C ALA A 110 -5.57 8.49 9.06
N ALA A 111 -5.58 9.64 9.74
CA ALA A 111 -4.56 10.02 10.70
C ALA A 111 -4.47 9.00 11.85
N SER A 112 -5.62 8.50 12.30
CA SER A 112 -5.69 7.46 13.35
C SER A 112 -5.01 6.15 12.94
N ILE A 113 -5.01 5.83 11.64
CA ILE A 113 -4.38 4.63 11.11
C ILE A 113 -2.86 4.83 11.05
N ILE A 114 -2.42 5.96 10.49
CA ILE A 114 -0.99 6.21 10.26
C ILE A 114 -0.22 6.65 11.52
N LYS A 115 -0.91 7.08 12.58
CA LYS A 115 -0.28 7.52 13.82
C LYS A 115 0.55 6.43 14.51
N ASN A 116 0.15 5.16 14.36
CA ASN A 116 0.88 4.00 14.88
C ASN A 116 1.83 3.38 13.84
N LEU A 117 2.04 4.06 12.72
CA LEU A 117 2.87 3.60 11.63
C LEU A 117 4.07 4.52 11.46
N LYS A 118 5.13 3.95 10.88
CA LYS A 118 6.33 4.64 10.43
C LYS A 118 6.65 4.21 9.02
N ALA A 119 7.55 4.92 8.37
CA ALA A 119 8.16 4.44 7.14
C ALA A 119 9.66 4.27 7.35
N VAL A 120 10.24 3.28 6.67
CA VAL A 120 11.68 3.02 6.65
C VAL A 120 12.15 2.94 5.20
N LYS A 121 13.33 3.49 4.94
CA LYS A 121 13.96 3.47 3.63
C LYS A 121 14.91 2.28 3.55
N LEU A 122 14.60 1.34 2.67
CA LEU A 122 15.39 0.14 2.42
C LEU A 122 15.79 0.11 0.94
N LYS A 123 17.09 -0.03 0.67
CA LYS A 123 17.63 -0.10 -0.71
C LYS A 123 17.12 1.05 -1.62
N GLY A 124 16.94 2.25 -1.06
CA GLY A 124 16.47 3.43 -1.80
C GLY A 124 14.95 3.58 -1.93
N LYS A 125 14.15 2.62 -1.45
CA LYS A 125 12.68 2.67 -1.49
C LYS A 125 12.11 2.80 -0.08
N TRP A 126 11.02 3.55 0.07
CA TRP A 126 10.29 3.64 1.32
C TRP A 126 9.30 2.47 1.47
N TYR A 127 9.19 1.98 2.69
CA TYR A 127 8.30 0.91 3.10
C TYR A 127 7.58 1.30 4.39
N VAL A 128 6.33 0.90 4.54
CA VAL A 128 5.54 1.10 5.76
C VAL A 128 5.93 0.06 6.81
N THR A 129 6.10 0.46 8.05
CA THR A 129 6.38 -0.44 9.17
C THR A 129 5.62 -0.01 10.41
N GLN A 130 5.48 -0.91 11.38
CA GLN A 130 4.85 -0.55 12.66
C GLN A 130 5.74 0.42 13.43
N GLY A 131 5.10 1.44 14.01
CA GLY A 131 5.74 2.53 14.73
C GLY A 131 6.07 2.23 16.18
#